data_AF-A0A4V1NVT6-F1
#
_entry.id   AF-A0A4V1NVT6-F1
#
_cell.length_a   1.000
_cell.length_b   1.000
_cell.length_c   1.000
_cell.angle_alpha   90.00
_cell.angle_beta   90.00
_cell.angle_gamma   90.00
#
_symmetry.space_group_name_H-M   'P 1'
#
loop_
_entity.id
_entity.type
_entity.pdbx_description
1 polymer ?
#
loop_
_entity_poly.entity_id
_entity_poly.type
_entity_poly.pdbx_seq_one_letter_code
_entity_poly.pdbx_strand_id
1 'polypeptide(L)'
;MLRRSLTLTAVLLAAAPAVILADSHTPSDYPLRVHIFTRNETTFYHMRSADEAKGEGRADLFENGQPKGLDFQFDCTHRLLTSSGYETFPAKWKKPGEELIILQPEFGKPGNYDSCHLKVMVKDFVYVKHEGNLVTEPTAKFKDWMTKHDYDPEHGKDLPSVPEAKDSGKE
;
A
#
# COMPACT_ATOMS: atom_id res chain seq x y z
N MET A 1 57.76 45.64 19.22
CA MET A 1 56.59 44.88 19.71
C MET A 1 55.60 44.74 18.55
N LEU A 2 55.40 43.54 18.01
CA LEU A 2 54.38 43.29 16.98
C LEU A 2 53.74 41.93 17.28
N ARG A 3 52.55 41.94 17.88
CA ARG A 3 51.77 40.74 18.21
C ARG A 3 51.03 40.27 16.95
N ARG A 4 51.33 39.06 16.48
CA ARG A 4 50.53 38.34 15.47
C ARG A 4 49.49 37.50 16.20
N SER A 5 48.20 37.81 16.03
CA SER A 5 47.11 36.93 16.49
C SER A 5 46.79 35.91 15.42
N LEU A 6 46.90 34.63 15.79
CA LEU A 6 46.33 33.48 15.11
C LEU A 6 44.81 33.57 15.13
N THR A 7 44.15 33.43 13.99
CA THR A 7 42.71 33.17 13.91
C THR A 7 42.50 31.71 13.54
N LEU A 8 41.93 30.95 14.47
CA LEU A 8 41.57 29.54 14.35
C LEU A 8 40.13 29.48 13.83
N THR A 9 39.92 29.10 12.57
CA THR A 9 38.57 28.99 11.99
C THR A 9 37.99 27.62 12.31
N ALA A 10 37.10 27.54 13.28
CA ALA A 10 36.32 26.33 13.57
C ALA A 10 35.18 26.20 12.54
N VAL A 11 35.22 25.14 11.73
CA VAL A 11 34.13 24.77 10.81
C VAL A 11 33.09 23.98 11.60
N LEU A 12 31.95 24.61 11.90
CA LEU A 12 30.77 23.90 12.42
C LEU A 12 30.09 23.15 11.28
N LEU A 13 30.13 21.82 11.33
CA LEU A 13 29.31 20.93 10.50
C LEU A 13 27.87 21.00 11.02
N ALA A 14 26.97 21.65 10.26
CA ALA A 14 25.55 21.72 10.58
C ALA A 14 24.89 20.35 10.34
N ALA A 15 24.56 19.64 11.42
CA ALA A 15 23.68 18.47 11.36
C ALA A 15 22.24 18.94 11.10
N ALA A 16 21.74 18.76 9.88
CA ALA A 16 20.33 19.01 9.59
C ALA A 16 19.48 17.92 10.29
N PRO A 17 18.49 18.29 11.12
CA PRO A 17 17.60 17.32 11.73
C PRO A 17 16.75 16.66 10.64
N ALA A 18 16.72 15.33 10.62
CA ALA A 18 15.79 14.58 9.79
C ALA A 18 14.37 14.87 10.28
N VAL A 19 13.60 15.63 9.50
CA VAL A 19 12.20 15.89 9.78
C VAL A 19 11.44 14.59 9.53
N ILE A 20 10.99 13.93 10.60
CA ILE A 20 10.04 12.82 10.49
C ILE A 20 8.69 13.46 10.20
N LEU A 21 8.35 13.59 8.91
CA LEU A 21 7.02 14.00 8.48
C LEU A 21 6.05 12.86 8.79
N ALA A 22 5.02 13.14 9.59
CA ALA A 22 3.91 12.23 9.76
C ALA A 22 3.24 11.96 8.41
N ASP A 23 2.75 10.74 8.20
CA ASP A 23 2.08 10.38 6.96
C ASP A 23 0.75 11.11 6.82
N SER A 24 0.45 11.59 5.61
CA SER A 24 -0.84 12.22 5.32
C SER A 24 -1.97 11.20 5.42
N HIS A 25 -3.11 11.60 5.98
CA HIS A 25 -4.33 10.79 6.03
C HIS A 25 -5.32 11.16 4.92
N THR A 26 -4.90 12.01 3.97
CA THR A 26 -5.75 12.51 2.88
C THR A 26 -5.59 11.60 1.65
N PRO A 27 -6.67 10.95 1.14
CA PRO A 27 -6.57 10.06 -0.02
C PRO A 27 -6.02 10.69 -1.30
N SER A 28 -6.18 12.01 -1.50
CA SER A 28 -5.65 12.70 -2.69
C SER A 28 -4.13 12.71 -2.77
N ASP A 29 -3.43 12.47 -1.66
CA ASP A 29 -1.96 12.43 -1.61
C ASP A 29 -1.40 11.04 -1.98
N TYR A 30 -2.28 10.10 -2.33
CA TYR A 30 -1.99 8.68 -2.54
C TYR A 30 -2.40 8.29 -3.96
N PRO A 31 -1.54 8.55 -4.96
CA PRO A 31 -1.89 8.39 -6.38
C PRO A 31 -1.95 6.94 -6.84
N LEU A 32 -1.38 6.00 -6.08
CA LEU A 32 -1.34 4.59 -6.43
C LEU A 32 -2.53 3.85 -5.82
N ARG A 33 -2.79 2.64 -6.29
CA ARG A 33 -3.86 1.79 -5.76
C ARG A 33 -3.35 0.40 -5.47
N VAL A 34 -3.81 -0.19 -4.37
CA VAL A 34 -3.43 -1.55 -3.97
C VAL A 34 -4.68 -2.39 -3.74
N HIS A 35 -4.76 -3.55 -4.39
CA HIS A 35 -5.79 -4.56 -4.13
C HIS A 35 -5.22 -5.67 -3.25
N ILE A 36 -5.74 -5.84 -2.03
CA ILE A 36 -5.23 -6.85 -1.08
C ILE A 36 -6.10 -8.10 -1.14
N PHE A 37 -5.56 -9.21 -1.65
CA PHE A 37 -6.31 -10.46 -1.80
C PHE A 37 -6.37 -11.29 -0.53
N THR A 38 -5.21 -11.48 0.11
CA THR A 38 -5.05 -12.37 1.26
C THR A 38 -4.09 -11.76 2.26
N ARG A 39 -4.32 -12.04 3.54
CA ARG A 39 -3.39 -11.77 4.63
C ARG A 39 -3.39 -12.95 5.60
N ASN A 40 -2.22 -13.23 6.17
CA ASN A 40 -2.08 -14.02 7.38
C ASN A 40 -1.53 -13.09 8.47
N GLU A 41 -2.21 -13.02 9.60
CA GLU A 41 -1.95 -11.97 10.59
C GLU A 41 -1.95 -12.49 12.03
N THR A 42 -1.15 -11.84 12.86
CA THR A 42 -1.17 -11.96 14.32
C THR A 42 -1.52 -10.60 14.91
N THR A 43 -2.57 -10.57 15.73
CA THR A 43 -2.96 -9.38 16.48
C THR A 43 -2.39 -9.44 17.90
N PHE A 44 -1.64 -8.41 18.27
CA PHE A 44 -1.08 -8.23 19.60
C PHE A 44 -2.02 -7.37 20.45
N TYR A 45 -2.16 -7.76 21.71
CA TYR A 45 -3.05 -7.09 22.65
C TYR A 45 -2.27 -6.52 23.83
N HIS A 46 -2.51 -5.26 24.14
CA HIS A 46 -2.01 -4.62 25.36
C HIS A 46 -3.20 -4.20 26.23
N MET A 47 -3.18 -4.53 27.53
CA MET A 47 -4.27 -4.25 28.48
C MET A 47 -5.67 -4.63 27.96
N ARG A 48 -5.79 -5.74 27.22
CA ARG A 48 -7.03 -6.24 26.57
C ARG A 48 -7.56 -5.37 25.42
N SER A 49 -6.81 -4.39 24.94
CA SER A 49 -7.07 -3.69 23.68
C SER A 49 -6.18 -4.25 22.58
N ALA A 50 -6.70 -4.36 21.36
CA ALA A 50 -5.85 -4.61 20.19
C ALA A 50 -4.94 -3.40 20.00
N ASP A 51 -3.64 -3.65 19.92
CA ASP A 51 -2.60 -2.62 19.92
C ASP A 51 -1.87 -2.58 18.57
N GLU A 52 -1.65 -3.76 17.98
CA GLU A 52 -0.83 -3.90 16.78
C GLU A 52 -1.24 -5.16 16.00
N ALA A 53 -1.14 -5.12 14.68
CA ALA A 53 -1.34 -6.25 13.80
C ALA A 53 -0.15 -6.39 12.85
N LYS A 54 0.51 -7.55 12.89
CA LYS A 54 1.62 -7.88 12.00
C LYS A 54 1.31 -9.11 11.18
N GLY A 55 1.91 -9.20 10.02
CA GLY A 55 1.73 -10.36 9.18
C GLY A 55 2.31 -10.21 7.80
N GLU A 56 1.81 -11.05 6.90
CA GLU A 56 2.17 -11.06 5.49
C GLU A 56 0.97 -11.33 4.61
N GLY A 57 1.10 -11.05 3.31
CA GLY A 57 0.01 -11.20 2.38
C GLY A 57 0.40 -11.07 0.93
N ARG A 58 -0.63 -11.08 0.08
CA ARG A 58 -0.53 -10.95 -1.38
C ARG A 58 -1.50 -9.91 -1.87
N ALA A 59 -1.01 -9.05 -2.76
CA ALA A 59 -1.75 -7.92 -3.30
C ALA A 59 -1.31 -7.64 -4.74
N ASP A 60 -2.08 -6.82 -5.44
CA ASP A 60 -1.63 -6.17 -6.67
C ASP A 60 -1.53 -4.65 -6.46
N LEU A 61 -0.48 -4.07 -7.02
CA LEU A 61 -0.26 -2.63 -7.15
C LEU A 61 -0.65 -2.17 -8.54
N PHE A 62 -1.38 -1.08 -8.63
CA PHE A 62 -1.64 -0.34 -9.86
C PHE A 62 -0.86 0.96 -9.82
N GLU A 63 0.04 1.11 -10.80
CA GLU A 63 0.90 2.27 -10.93
C GLU A 63 1.03 2.64 -12.41
N ASN A 64 0.53 3.82 -12.77
CA ASN A 64 0.55 4.36 -14.13
C ASN A 64 -0.06 3.41 -15.17
N GLY A 65 -1.20 2.78 -14.83
CA GLY A 65 -1.90 1.80 -15.66
C GLY A 65 -1.14 0.48 -15.83
N GLN A 66 -0.16 0.19 -14.96
CA GLN A 66 0.60 -1.06 -14.96
C GLN A 66 0.31 -1.83 -13.68
N PRO A 67 -0.32 -3.01 -13.77
CA PRO A 67 -0.55 -3.85 -12.62
C PRO A 67 0.70 -4.71 -12.30
N LYS A 68 1.04 -4.82 -11.01
CA LYS A 68 2.19 -5.60 -10.52
C LYS A 68 1.78 -6.36 -9.27
N GLY A 69 2.07 -7.65 -9.23
CA GLY A 69 1.90 -8.45 -8.02
C GLY A 69 2.87 -8.03 -6.93
N LEU A 70 2.41 -8.14 -5.69
CA LEU A 70 3.15 -7.87 -4.47
C LEU A 70 2.99 -9.05 -3.52
N ASP A 71 4.13 -9.57 -3.05
CA ASP A 71 4.15 -10.20 -1.72
C ASP A 71 4.53 -9.12 -0.73
N PHE A 72 3.87 -9.07 0.42
CA PHE A 72 4.15 -8.02 1.40
C PHE A 72 4.17 -8.54 2.83
N GLN A 73 4.93 -7.85 3.66
CA GLN A 73 4.84 -7.90 5.13
C GLN A 73 4.28 -6.57 5.63
N PHE A 74 3.54 -6.60 6.73
CA PHE A 74 2.94 -5.41 7.30
C PHE A 74 3.09 -5.36 8.80
N ASP A 75 3.03 -4.13 9.29
CA ASP A 75 3.03 -3.77 10.70
C ASP A 75 2.09 -2.56 10.84
N CYS A 76 0.82 -2.84 11.18
CA CYS A 76 -0.24 -1.84 11.25
C CYS A 76 -0.70 -1.66 12.71
N THR A 77 -1.14 -0.47 13.10
CA THR A 77 -1.78 -0.23 14.41
C THR A 77 -3.10 -0.99 14.56
N HIS A 78 -3.82 -1.18 13.46
CA HIS A 78 -5.07 -1.93 13.43
C HIS A 78 -5.01 -3.09 12.44
N ARG A 79 -5.96 -4.01 12.55
CA ARG A 79 -6.11 -5.14 11.62
C ARG A 79 -6.07 -4.65 10.18
N LEU A 80 -5.15 -5.19 9.37
CA LEU A 80 -5.07 -4.89 7.95
C LEU A 80 -6.38 -5.33 7.27
N LEU A 81 -6.91 -4.57 6.32
CA LEU A 81 -8.08 -4.95 5.54
C LEU A 81 -7.71 -5.66 4.25
N THR A 82 -8.57 -6.57 3.81
CA THR A 82 -8.52 -7.19 2.48
C THR A 82 -9.54 -6.47 1.61
N SER A 83 -9.20 -6.29 0.34
CA SER A 83 -10.11 -5.71 -0.65
C SER A 83 -11.34 -6.59 -0.85
N SER A 84 -12.49 -5.95 -1.05
CA SER A 84 -13.73 -6.62 -1.44
C SER A 84 -13.97 -6.44 -2.94
N GLY A 85 -14.34 -7.51 -3.64
CA GLY A 85 -14.61 -7.46 -5.08
C GLY A 85 -13.42 -6.90 -5.88
N TYR A 86 -13.59 -5.69 -6.42
CA TYR A 86 -12.58 -4.96 -7.19
C TYR A 86 -12.08 -3.68 -6.49
N GLU A 87 -12.47 -3.46 -5.22
CA GLU A 87 -12.05 -2.29 -4.45
C GLU A 87 -10.54 -2.25 -4.24
N THR A 88 -9.99 -1.05 -4.16
CA THR A 88 -8.57 -0.83 -3.90
C THR A 88 -8.34 0.23 -2.83
N PHE A 89 -7.24 0.08 -2.09
CA PHE A 89 -6.81 1.06 -1.10
C PHE A 89 -5.92 2.12 -1.75
N PRO A 90 -6.08 3.42 -1.43
CA PRO A 90 -5.13 4.44 -1.84
C PRO A 90 -3.75 4.10 -1.30
N ALA A 91 -2.72 4.26 -2.12
CA ALA A 91 -1.36 3.93 -1.78
C ALA A 91 -0.36 4.98 -2.30
N LYS A 92 0.81 5.03 -1.68
CA LYS A 92 1.96 5.77 -2.18
C LYS A 92 3.25 5.05 -1.80
N TRP A 93 4.29 5.25 -2.60
CA TRP A 93 5.62 4.81 -2.21
C TRP A 93 6.14 5.67 -1.06
N LYS A 94 6.56 4.99 0.01
CA LYS A 94 7.47 5.57 0.99
C LYS A 94 8.91 5.38 0.53
N LYS A 95 9.21 4.19 0.02
CA LYS A 95 10.47 3.86 -0.67
C LYS A 95 10.14 3.09 -1.95
N PRO A 96 10.39 3.66 -3.14
CA PRO A 96 10.02 3.02 -4.41
C PRO A 96 10.54 1.58 -4.52
N GLY A 97 9.63 0.65 -4.80
CA GLY A 97 9.94 -0.77 -4.97
C GLY A 97 10.18 -1.57 -3.68
N GLU A 98 10.16 -0.93 -2.50
CA GLU A 98 10.47 -1.59 -1.23
C GLU A 98 9.43 -1.37 -0.13
N GLU A 99 8.90 -0.15 0.01
CA GLU A 99 7.94 0.19 1.07
C GLU A 99 6.80 1.05 0.55
N LEU A 100 5.57 0.55 0.69
CA LEU A 100 4.33 1.27 0.40
C LEU A 100 3.69 1.73 1.72
N ILE A 101 2.98 2.84 1.65
CA ILE A 101 1.97 3.20 2.65
C ILE A 101 0.62 3.09 1.97
N ILE A 102 -0.32 2.39 2.59
CA ILE A 102 -1.72 2.34 2.19
C ILE A 102 -2.57 3.13 3.18
N LEU A 103 -3.73 3.62 2.71
CA LEU A 103 -4.77 4.19 3.55
C LEU A 103 -5.95 3.22 3.67
N GLN A 104 -6.31 2.89 4.91
CA GLN A 104 -7.42 2.02 5.24
C GLN A 104 -8.53 2.86 5.88
N PRO A 105 -9.81 2.64 5.57
CA PRO A 105 -10.88 3.33 6.28
C PRO A 105 -10.92 2.94 7.77
N GLU A 106 -11.12 3.93 8.64
CA GLU A 106 -11.36 3.68 10.07
C GLU A 106 -12.79 3.19 10.31
N PHE A 107 -12.94 2.06 11.01
CA PHE A 107 -14.25 1.53 11.36
C PHE A 107 -15.06 2.50 12.23
N GLY A 108 -16.31 2.73 11.85
CA GLY A 108 -17.23 3.62 12.58
C GLY A 108 -16.98 5.11 12.38
N LYS A 109 -15.98 5.51 11.58
CA LYS A 109 -15.66 6.91 11.30
C LYS A 109 -15.56 7.19 9.80
N PRO A 110 -16.68 7.33 9.08
CA PRO A 110 -16.69 7.59 7.64
C PRO A 110 -15.79 8.77 7.27
N GLY A 111 -14.98 8.60 6.22
CA GLY A 111 -14.05 9.64 5.73
C GLY A 111 -12.75 9.77 6.51
N ASN A 112 -12.55 9.03 7.60
CA ASN A 112 -11.27 8.95 8.29
C ASN A 112 -10.49 7.72 7.80
N TYR A 113 -9.18 7.88 7.70
CA TYR A 113 -8.28 6.86 7.21
C TYR A 113 -7.11 6.70 8.16
N ASP A 114 -6.69 5.45 8.35
CA ASP A 114 -5.46 5.09 9.04
C ASP A 114 -4.41 4.62 8.03
N SER A 115 -3.14 4.94 8.31
CA SER A 115 -2.04 4.52 7.44
C SER A 115 -1.52 3.14 7.87
N CYS A 116 -1.20 2.29 6.90
CA CYS A 116 -0.43 1.08 7.19
C CYS A 116 0.74 0.92 6.22
N HIS A 117 1.88 0.51 6.77
CA HIS A 117 3.12 0.37 6.04
C HIS A 117 3.30 -1.08 5.59
N LEU A 118 3.57 -1.25 4.31
CA LEU A 118 3.81 -2.55 3.69
C LEU A 118 5.26 -2.58 3.20
N LYS A 119 6.04 -3.54 3.68
CA LYS A 119 7.32 -3.91 3.07
C LYS A 119 7.02 -4.89 1.95
N VAL A 120 7.45 -4.59 0.73
CA VAL A 120 6.98 -5.32 -0.46
C VAL A 120 8.10 -5.98 -1.23
N MET A 121 7.76 -7.09 -1.90
CA MET A 121 8.51 -7.68 -2.99
C MET A 121 7.65 -7.59 -4.25
N VAL A 122 8.06 -6.73 -5.18
CA VAL A 122 7.39 -6.56 -6.48
C VAL A 122 7.66 -7.76 -7.37
N LYS A 123 6.61 -8.25 -8.04
CA LYS A 123 6.63 -9.39 -8.97
C LYS A 123 6.46 -8.93 -10.42
N ASP A 124 6.85 -9.80 -11.34
CA ASP A 124 6.68 -9.66 -12.79
C ASP A 124 5.37 -10.29 -13.32
N PHE A 125 4.52 -10.74 -12.40
CA PHE A 125 3.17 -11.26 -12.63
C PHE A 125 2.19 -10.56 -11.69
N VAL A 126 0.90 -10.77 -11.90
CA VAL A 126 -0.18 -10.29 -11.03
C VAL A 126 -0.92 -11.46 -10.39
N TYR A 127 -1.65 -11.18 -9.32
CA TYR A 127 -2.55 -12.13 -8.68
C TYR A 127 -3.99 -11.94 -9.17
N VAL A 128 -4.69 -13.02 -9.46
CA VAL A 128 -6.11 -12.96 -9.85
C VAL A 128 -6.89 -14.02 -9.11
N LYS A 129 -8.14 -13.71 -8.76
CA LYS A 129 -9.08 -14.68 -8.21
C LYS A 129 -9.84 -15.36 -9.34
N HIS A 130 -9.63 -16.67 -9.49
CA HIS A 130 -10.39 -17.53 -10.39
C HIS A 130 -11.08 -18.63 -9.57
N GLU A 131 -12.40 -18.72 -9.65
CA GLU A 131 -13.21 -19.73 -8.92
C GLU A 131 -12.85 -19.79 -7.41
N GLY A 132 -12.74 -18.62 -6.78
CA GLY A 132 -12.36 -18.47 -5.37
C GLY A 132 -10.88 -18.70 -5.04
N ASN A 133 -10.08 -19.20 -5.98
CA ASN A 133 -8.66 -19.48 -5.80
C ASN A 133 -7.79 -18.33 -6.28
N LEU A 134 -6.73 -18.01 -5.52
CA LEU A 134 -5.73 -17.04 -5.93
C LEU A 134 -4.69 -17.71 -6.81
N VAL A 135 -4.65 -17.32 -8.08
CA VAL A 135 -3.66 -17.79 -9.05
C VAL A 135 -2.85 -16.61 -9.61
N THR A 136 -1.80 -16.90 -10.35
CA THR A 136 -0.95 -15.88 -10.97
C THR A 136 -1.20 -15.80 -12.47
N GLU A 137 -1.08 -14.60 -13.01
CA GLU A 137 -1.16 -14.36 -14.46
C GLU A 137 -0.07 -13.39 -14.93
N PRO A 138 0.36 -13.49 -16.21
CA PRO A 138 1.26 -12.51 -16.78
C PRO A 138 0.65 -11.10 -16.74
N THR A 139 1.43 -10.11 -16.31
CA THR A 139 1.01 -8.70 -16.23
C THR A 139 0.37 -8.20 -17.53
N ALA A 140 0.95 -8.57 -18.69
CA ALA A 140 0.42 -8.15 -19.99
C ALA A 140 -1.01 -8.67 -20.24
N LYS A 141 -1.28 -9.93 -19.91
CA LYS A 141 -2.61 -10.55 -20.08
C LYS A 141 -3.65 -9.84 -19.22
N PHE A 142 -3.31 -9.56 -17.96
CA PHE A 142 -4.22 -8.86 -17.08
C PHE A 142 -4.43 -7.41 -17.51
N LYS A 143 -3.39 -6.71 -17.98
CA LYS A 143 -3.53 -5.36 -18.54
C LYS A 143 -4.46 -5.31 -19.77
N ASP A 144 -4.39 -6.30 -20.65
CA ASP A 144 -5.32 -6.43 -21.77
C ASP A 144 -6.76 -6.60 -21.26
N TRP A 145 -6.94 -7.42 -20.22
CA TRP A 145 -8.23 -7.55 -19.53
C TRP A 145 -8.70 -6.23 -18.92
N MET A 146 -7.84 -5.48 -18.23
CA MET A 146 -8.17 -4.18 -17.63
C MET A 146 -8.69 -3.20 -18.71
N THR A 147 -7.96 -3.12 -19.82
CA THR A 147 -8.31 -2.26 -20.96
C THR A 147 -9.64 -2.66 -21.58
N LYS A 148 -9.85 -3.97 -21.81
CA LYS A 148 -11.08 -4.50 -22.40
C LYS A 148 -12.31 -4.22 -21.53
N HIS A 149 -12.13 -4.18 -20.21
CA HIS A 149 -13.22 -4.00 -19.25
C HIS A 149 -13.33 -2.58 -18.70
N ASP A 150 -12.55 -1.63 -19.20
CA ASP A 150 -12.48 -0.25 -18.69
C ASP A 150 -12.22 -0.18 -17.17
N TYR A 151 -11.42 -1.13 -16.67
CA TYR A 151 -11.02 -1.19 -15.27
C TYR A 151 -9.75 -0.38 -15.06
N ASP A 152 -9.88 0.69 -14.27
CA ASP A 152 -8.82 1.67 -14.02
C ASP A 152 -8.97 2.23 -12.59
N PRO A 153 -8.47 1.49 -11.58
CA PRO A 153 -8.65 1.87 -10.18
C PRO A 153 -7.95 3.18 -9.82
N GLU A 154 -6.89 3.58 -10.55
CA GLU A 154 -6.17 4.83 -10.32
C GLU A 154 -7.03 6.06 -10.65
N HIS A 155 -8.00 5.91 -11.56
CA HIS A 155 -8.91 6.97 -11.97
C HIS A 155 -10.37 6.73 -11.51
N GLY A 156 -10.55 5.94 -10.45
CA GLY A 156 -11.85 5.71 -9.81
C GLY A 156 -12.79 4.79 -10.60
N LYS A 157 -12.28 4.07 -11.61
CA LYS A 157 -13.01 3.00 -12.30
C LYS A 157 -12.74 1.67 -11.62
N ASP A 158 -13.09 1.59 -10.34
CA ASP A 158 -12.89 0.41 -9.49
C ASP A 158 -13.86 -0.75 -9.85
N LEU A 159 -14.75 -0.60 -10.83
CA LEU A 159 -15.67 -1.65 -11.26
C LEU A 159 -15.54 -1.89 -12.77
N PRO A 160 -15.22 -3.11 -13.23
CA PRO A 160 -15.17 -3.43 -14.65
C PRO A 160 -16.57 -3.30 -15.29
N SER A 161 -16.63 -2.74 -16.50
CA SER A 161 -17.86 -2.49 -17.27
C SER A 161 -18.66 -3.76 -17.60
N VAL A 162 -17.99 -4.90 -17.66
CA VAL A 162 -18.62 -6.23 -17.64
C VAL A 162 -18.00 -7.00 -16.48
N PRO A 163 -18.66 -7.09 -15.32
CA PRO A 163 -18.19 -7.95 -14.25
C PRO A 163 -18.19 -9.39 -14.78
N GLU A 164 -17.09 -10.12 -14.60
CA GLU A 164 -17.14 -11.58 -14.77
C GLU A 164 -18.27 -12.10 -13.88
N ALA A 165 -19.14 -12.95 -14.44
CA ALA A 165 -20.35 -13.40 -13.74
C ALA A 165 -19.97 -13.90 -12.36
N LYS A 166 -20.58 -13.31 -11.32
CA LYS A 166 -20.33 -13.62 -9.91
C LYS A 166 -20.27 -15.13 -9.72
N ASP A 167 -19.13 -15.63 -9.28
CA ASP A 167 -19.07 -16.98 -8.70
C ASP A 167 -19.94 -16.93 -7.44
N SER A 168 -21.13 -17.51 -7.56
CA SER A 168 -22.10 -17.64 -6.48
C SER A 168 -21.59 -18.69 -5.50
N GLY A 169 -20.54 -18.36 -4.76
CA GLY A 169 -20.14 -19.09 -3.57
C GLY A 169 -21.24 -18.94 -2.53
N LYS A 170 -22.01 -20.01 -2.32
CA LYS A 170 -22.92 -20.13 -1.19
C LYS A 170 -22.14 -19.92 0.11
N GLU A 171 -22.64 -18.99 0.92
CA GLU A 171 -22.33 -18.83 2.35
C GLU A 171 -22.63 -20.11 3.13
#